data_AF-A0AA50DXB6-F1
#
_entry.id   AF-A0AA50DXB6-F1
#
_cell.length_a   1.000
_cell.length_b   1.000
_cell.length_c   1.000
_cell.angle_alpha   90.00
_cell.angle_beta   90.00
_cell.angle_gamma   90.00
#
_symmetry.space_group_name_H-M   'P 1'
#
loop_
_entity.id
_entity.type
_entity.pdbx_description
1 polymer ?
#
loop_
_entity_poly.entity_id
_entity_poly.type
_entity_poly.pdbx_seq_one_letter_code
_entity_poly.pdbx_strand_id
1 'polypeptide(L)'
;MANAEQLRALLEKYNVHTYISGHQHAYYPGRRGNLELLHTGLLGAGLRALIGQERRSPKTLTVLDFTFDQPDQVQYTTYDMKDLSPVRLESLPRFLLGHNGRVIRRDLREGNLTPAEQQACIKNLGSALCNTK
;
A
#
# COMPACT_ATOMS: atom_id res chain seq x y z
N MET A 1 -9.63 -5.76 -11.66
CA MET A 1 -9.32 -7.18 -11.94
C MET A 1 -10.46 -8.00 -11.39
N ALA A 2 -10.97 -8.98 -12.14
CA ALA A 2 -11.91 -9.93 -11.56
C ALA A 2 -11.20 -10.71 -10.44
N ASN A 3 -11.88 -10.90 -9.30
CA ASN A 3 -11.46 -11.72 -8.16
C ASN A 3 -10.38 -11.17 -7.19
N ALA A 4 -10.16 -9.86 -7.15
CA ALA A 4 -9.15 -9.28 -6.25
C ALA A 4 -9.40 -9.58 -4.76
N GLU A 5 -10.66 -9.62 -4.32
CA GLU A 5 -11.02 -9.94 -2.93
C GLU A 5 -10.81 -11.41 -2.60
N GLN A 6 -11.13 -12.32 -3.52
CA GLN A 6 -10.91 -13.74 -3.34
C GLN A 6 -9.42 -14.05 -3.21
N LEU A 7 -8.57 -13.39 -4.01
CA LEU A 7 -7.13 -13.50 -3.89
C LEU A 7 -6.64 -12.97 -2.53
N ARG A 8 -7.09 -11.77 -2.12
CA ARG A 8 -6.75 -11.22 -0.80
C ARG A 8 -7.12 -12.19 0.33
N ALA A 9 -8.35 -12.69 0.33
CA ALA A 9 -8.84 -13.63 1.34
C ALA A 9 -8.04 -14.95 1.35
N LEU A 10 -7.61 -15.43 0.18
CA LEU A 10 -6.74 -16.61 0.08
C LEU A 10 -5.37 -16.37 0.73
N LEU A 11 -4.75 -15.21 0.45
CA LEU A 11 -3.45 -14.85 1.01
C LEU A 11 -3.53 -14.69 2.53
N GLU A 12 -4.58 -14.04 3.03
CA GLU A 12 -4.83 -13.92 4.48
C GLU A 12 -5.08 -15.28 5.13
N LYS A 13 -5.88 -16.16 4.50
CA LYS A 13 -6.13 -17.53 4.99
C LYS A 13 -4.84 -18.32 5.22
N TYR A 14 -3.82 -18.10 4.38
CA TYR A 14 -2.53 -18.77 4.48
C TYR A 14 -1.46 -17.96 5.22
N ASN A 15 -1.86 -16.93 5.98
CA ASN A 15 -0.96 -16.10 6.79
C ASN A 15 0.19 -15.49 5.98
N VAL A 16 -0.06 -15.12 4.73
CA VAL A 16 0.92 -14.39 3.94
C VAL A 16 1.13 -13.03 4.60
N HIS A 17 2.35 -12.79 5.09
CA HIS A 17 2.70 -11.54 5.75
C HIS A 17 2.53 -10.35 4.81
N THR A 18 3.17 -10.40 3.64
CA THR A 18 3.18 -9.30 2.67
C THR A 18 3.08 -9.77 1.24
N TYR A 19 2.18 -9.15 0.49
CA TYR A 19 2.12 -9.27 -0.96
C TYR A 19 2.96 -8.17 -1.63
N ILE A 20 4.11 -8.56 -2.19
CA ILE A 20 5.04 -7.67 -2.90
C ILE A 20 4.70 -7.65 -4.38
N SER A 21 4.47 -6.46 -4.94
CA SER A 21 4.12 -6.28 -6.35
C SER A 21 4.77 -5.06 -6.97
N GLY A 22 5.04 -5.16 -8.28
CA GLY A 22 5.46 -4.05 -9.12
C GLY A 22 4.44 -3.80 -10.24
N HIS A 23 4.90 -3.23 -11.36
CA HIS A 23 4.11 -2.86 -12.55
C HIS A 23 3.30 -1.56 -12.43
N GLN A 24 2.90 -1.13 -11.22
CA GLN A 24 2.17 0.15 -11.06
C GLN A 24 3.06 1.38 -11.30
N HIS A 25 4.39 1.21 -11.26
CA HIS A 25 5.39 2.27 -11.42
C HIS A 25 5.28 3.41 -10.39
N ALA A 26 4.67 3.13 -9.24
CA ALA A 26 4.53 4.05 -8.13
C ALA A 26 4.69 3.30 -6.81
N TYR A 27 5.49 3.86 -5.90
CA TYR A 27 5.79 3.28 -4.60
C TYR A 27 4.66 3.57 -3.62
N TYR A 28 4.14 2.53 -2.98
CA TYR A 28 3.18 2.67 -1.90
C TYR A 28 3.16 1.43 -1.01
N PRO A 29 3.63 1.54 0.25
CA PRO A 29 3.43 0.52 1.26
C PRO A 29 2.07 0.74 1.92
N GLY A 30 1.25 -0.29 1.95
CA GLY A 30 -0.09 -0.19 2.49
C GLY A 30 -0.63 -1.52 2.98
N ARG A 31 -1.93 -1.53 3.23
CA ARG A 31 -2.68 -2.70 3.67
C ARG A 31 -4.10 -2.65 3.17
N ARG A 32 -4.69 -3.83 3.09
CA ARG A 32 -6.10 -4.02 2.78
C ARG A 32 -6.58 -5.24 3.54
N GLY A 33 -7.62 -5.07 4.38
CA GLY A 33 -7.92 -6.06 5.41
C GLY A 33 -6.71 -6.27 6.32
N ASN A 34 -6.33 -7.53 6.50
CA ASN A 34 -5.17 -7.94 7.30
C ASN A 34 -3.90 -8.16 6.47
N LEU A 35 -3.99 -8.13 5.14
CA LEU A 35 -2.85 -8.32 4.24
C LEU A 35 -2.04 -7.02 4.09
N GLU A 36 -0.73 -7.09 4.36
CA GLU A 36 0.21 -6.04 4.02
C GLU A 36 0.53 -6.08 2.51
N LEU A 37 0.62 -4.91 1.90
CA LEU A 37 0.87 -4.70 0.48
C LEU A 37 2.12 -3.85 0.32
N LEU A 38 3.06 -4.29 -0.50
CA LEU A 38 4.21 -3.49 -0.90
C LEU A 38 4.16 -3.27 -2.42
N HIS A 39 3.77 -2.07 -2.84
CA HIS A 39 3.95 -1.62 -4.22
C HIS A 39 5.36 -1.02 -4.33
N THR A 40 6.28 -1.73 -5.00
CA THR A 40 7.73 -1.46 -4.95
C THR A 40 8.19 -0.21 -5.69
N GLY A 41 7.29 0.45 -6.43
CA GLY A 41 7.65 1.54 -7.33
C GLY A 41 8.41 1.05 -8.57
N LEU A 42 9.41 1.82 -9.01
CA LEU A 42 10.15 1.55 -10.25
C LEU A 42 11.55 2.17 -10.20
N LEU A 43 12.56 1.44 -10.69
CA LEU A 43 13.92 1.96 -10.91
C LEU A 43 14.14 2.51 -12.33
N GLY A 44 13.47 1.92 -13.32
CA GLY A 44 13.57 2.26 -14.74
C GLY A 44 12.89 3.58 -15.14
N ALA A 45 12.25 3.58 -16.31
CA ALA A 45 11.61 4.76 -16.90
C ALA A 45 10.07 4.65 -16.90
N GLY A 46 9.39 5.80 -16.86
CA GLY A 46 7.93 5.85 -16.88
C GLY A 46 7.29 5.81 -15.49
N LEU A 47 7.86 6.57 -14.54
CA LEU A 47 7.27 6.80 -13.22
C LEU A 47 5.83 7.32 -13.34
N ARG A 48 4.93 6.75 -12.56
CA ARG A 48 3.53 7.17 -12.48
C ARG A 48 3.26 7.88 -11.16
N ALA A 49 2.24 8.73 -11.15
CA ALA A 49 1.73 9.30 -9.92
C ALA A 49 0.89 8.26 -9.16
N LEU A 50 0.78 8.44 -7.84
CA LEU A 50 -0.20 7.70 -7.06
C LEU A 50 -1.62 8.16 -7.41
N ILE A 51 -2.61 7.31 -7.14
CA ILE A 51 -4.02 7.62 -7.43
C ILE A 51 -4.41 8.91 -6.67
N GLY A 52 -4.98 9.87 -7.39
CA GLY A 52 -5.40 11.16 -6.83
C GLY A 52 -4.23 12.10 -6.49
N GLN A 53 -3.03 11.84 -7.00
CA GLN A 53 -1.86 12.71 -6.86
C GLN A 53 -1.38 13.20 -8.23
N GLU A 54 -0.86 14.42 -8.28
CA GLU A 54 -0.24 14.97 -9.50
C GLU A 54 1.25 14.62 -9.59
N ARG A 55 1.93 14.62 -8.44
CA ARG A 55 3.37 14.36 -8.37
C ARG A 55 3.67 12.88 -8.63
N ARG A 56 4.61 12.64 -9.54
CA ARG A 56 5.12 11.28 -9.83
C ARG A 56 5.82 10.70 -8.61
N SER A 57 5.66 9.40 -8.41
CA SER A 57 6.42 8.64 -7.42
C SER A 57 7.94 8.79 -7.64
N PRO A 58 8.76 8.79 -6.58
CA PRO A 58 10.21 8.67 -6.74
C PRO A 58 10.60 7.31 -7.33
N LYS A 59 11.84 7.21 -7.80
CA LYS A 59 12.47 5.92 -8.12
C LYS A 59 12.89 5.27 -6.82
N THR A 60 12.54 4.01 -6.62
CA THR A 60 12.66 3.40 -5.28
C THR A 60 13.37 2.06 -5.29
N LEU A 61 14.14 1.83 -4.23
CA LEU A 61 14.64 0.53 -3.81
C LEU A 61 14.15 0.29 -2.37
N THR A 62 13.53 -0.86 -2.12
CA THR A 62 13.08 -1.25 -0.77
C THR A 62 13.97 -2.38 -0.25
N VAL A 63 14.52 -2.19 0.94
CA VAL A 63 15.15 -3.24 1.75
C VAL A 63 14.12 -3.74 2.75
N LEU A 64 13.95 -5.06 2.81
CA LEU A 64 13.12 -5.72 3.82
C LEU A 64 14.04 -6.48 4.78
N ASP A 65 13.99 -6.12 6.05
CA ASP A 65 14.73 -6.77 7.11
C ASP A 65 13.79 -7.73 7.85
N PHE A 66 14.19 -9.01 7.94
CA PHE A 66 13.44 -10.08 8.58
C PHE A 66 14.17 -10.55 9.83
N THR A 67 13.47 -10.54 10.97
CA THR A 67 13.97 -11.13 12.21
C THR A 67 13.24 -12.45 12.45
N PHE A 68 13.95 -13.57 12.42
CA PHE A 68 13.34 -14.91 12.43
C PHE A 68 12.62 -15.27 13.75
N ASP A 69 12.96 -14.60 14.85
CA ASP A 69 12.29 -14.70 16.15
C ASP A 69 11.00 -13.84 16.22
N GLN A 70 10.83 -12.90 15.28
CA GLN A 70 9.68 -11.99 15.18
C GLN A 70 9.17 -11.95 13.73
N PRO A 71 8.67 -13.06 13.18
CA PRO A 71 8.30 -13.17 11.76
C PRO A 71 7.21 -12.18 11.33
N ASP A 72 6.41 -11.66 12.27
CA ASP A 72 5.40 -10.65 12.01
C ASP A 72 5.97 -9.21 11.90
N GLN A 73 7.20 -8.99 12.36
CA GLN A 73 7.85 -7.68 12.44
C GLN A 73 8.91 -7.50 11.34
N VAL A 74 8.44 -7.43 10.09
CA VAL A 74 9.31 -7.12 8.95
C VAL A 74 9.51 -5.60 8.85
N GLN A 75 10.75 -5.13 8.85
CA GLN A 75 11.07 -3.71 8.72
C GLN A 75 11.31 -3.34 7.26
N TYR A 76 10.72 -2.24 6.80
CA TYR A 76 10.80 -1.80 5.41
C TYR A 76 11.55 -0.48 5.37
N THR A 77 12.69 -0.44 4.70
CA THR A 77 13.39 0.81 4.42
C THR A 77 13.38 1.03 2.91
N THR A 78 12.63 2.03 2.47
CA THR A 78 12.60 2.40 1.04
C THR A 78 13.39 3.67 0.83
N TYR A 79 14.27 3.65 -0.17
CA TYR A 79 15.14 4.75 -0.53
C TYR A 79 14.69 5.40 -1.84
N ASP A 80 14.71 6.73 -1.90
CA ASP A 80 14.67 7.45 -3.18
C ASP A 80 16.05 7.31 -3.85
N MET A 81 16.09 6.68 -5.01
CA MET A 81 17.32 6.40 -5.72
C MET A 81 17.96 7.63 -6.37
N LYS A 82 17.34 8.80 -6.26
CA LYS A 82 17.97 10.07 -6.61
C LYS A 82 19.14 10.41 -5.68
N ASP A 83 18.96 10.22 -4.38
CA ASP A 83 19.90 10.67 -3.34
C ASP A 83 20.11 9.66 -2.19
N LEU A 84 19.51 8.48 -2.28
CA LEU A 84 19.51 7.42 -1.26
C LEU A 84 18.91 7.88 0.08
N SER A 85 18.08 8.92 0.08
CA SER A 85 17.35 9.32 1.28
C SER A 85 16.15 8.38 1.52
N PRO A 86 15.83 8.06 2.79
CA PRO A 86 14.63 7.29 3.11
C PRO A 86 13.35 8.02 2.70
N VAL A 87 12.45 7.32 2.01
CA VAL A 87 11.11 7.84 1.68
C VAL A 87 10.24 7.81 2.94
N ARG A 88 9.93 8.98 3.47
CA ARG A 88 9.06 9.15 4.65
C ARG A 88 7.61 8.76 4.34
N LEU A 89 7.00 7.91 5.16
CA LEU A 89 5.61 7.46 4.95
C LEU A 89 4.64 8.63 5.00
N GLU A 90 4.90 9.63 5.84
CA GLU A 90 4.05 10.81 6.02
C GLU A 90 3.95 11.66 4.75
N SER A 91 4.93 11.53 3.83
CA SER A 91 4.90 12.18 2.52
C SER A 91 3.94 11.51 1.53
N LEU A 92 3.46 10.30 1.83
CA LEU A 92 2.52 9.56 1.00
C LEU A 92 1.08 9.82 1.44
N PRO A 93 0.09 9.68 0.55
CA PRO A 93 -1.33 9.72 0.94
C PRO A 93 -1.66 8.68 2.01
N ARG A 94 -2.53 9.04 2.96
CA ARG A 94 -2.95 8.15 4.05
C ARG A 94 -3.70 6.91 3.57
N PHE A 95 -4.33 6.99 2.41
CA PHE A 95 -4.94 5.87 1.70
C PHE A 95 -5.00 6.14 0.20
N LEU A 96 -5.17 5.09 -0.61
CA LEU A 96 -5.46 5.15 -2.03
C LEU A 96 -6.83 4.54 -2.30
N LEU A 97 -7.62 5.17 -3.16
CA LEU A 97 -8.92 4.67 -3.61
C LEU A 97 -8.77 4.01 -4.98
N GLY A 98 -8.46 2.72 -4.98
CA GLY A 98 -8.34 1.93 -6.20
C GLY A 98 -9.68 1.40 -6.69
N HIS A 99 -9.73 0.96 -7.94
CA HIS A 99 -10.94 0.36 -8.53
C HIS A 99 -11.47 -0.84 -7.73
N ASN A 100 -10.58 -1.65 -7.15
CA ASN A 100 -10.99 -2.79 -6.35
C ASN A 100 -11.28 -2.40 -4.89
N GLY A 101 -11.11 -1.15 -4.46
CA GLY A 101 -11.32 -0.69 -3.07
C GLY A 101 -10.13 0.08 -2.49
N ARG A 102 -10.20 0.38 -1.20
CA ARG A 102 -9.21 1.20 -0.50
C ARG A 102 -7.97 0.41 -0.07
N VAL A 103 -6.80 1.03 -0.21
CA VAL A 103 -5.54 0.59 0.43
C VAL A 103 -5.14 1.66 1.43
N ILE A 104 -4.92 1.29 2.68
CA ILE A 104 -4.54 2.21 3.77
C ILE A 104 -3.01 2.18 3.91
N ARG A 105 -2.38 3.32 4.17
CA ARG A 105 -0.91 3.40 4.32
C ARG A 105 -0.45 2.50 5.49
N ARG A 106 0.73 1.90 5.34
CA ARG A 106 1.25 0.85 6.25
C ARG A 106 1.36 1.25 7.73
N ASP A 107 1.55 2.51 8.07
CA ASP A 107 1.58 2.98 9.47
C ASP A 107 0.17 3.14 10.09
N LEU A 108 -0.91 3.04 9.29
CA LEU A 108 -2.26 3.38 9.70
C LEU A 108 -3.22 2.18 9.63
N ARG A 109 -4.15 2.09 10.58
CA ARG A 109 -5.29 1.16 10.59
C ARG A 109 -6.58 1.91 10.24
N GLU A 110 -7.66 1.18 10.00
CA GLU A 110 -8.97 1.78 9.74
C GLU A 110 -9.41 2.76 10.83
N GLY A 111 -9.16 2.42 12.10
CA GLY A 111 -9.45 3.29 13.25
C GLY A 111 -8.60 4.57 13.31
N ASN A 112 -7.52 4.66 12.54
CA ASN A 112 -6.74 5.89 12.43
C ASN A 112 -7.30 6.86 11.38
N LEU A 113 -8.23 6.44 10.52
CA LEU A 113 -8.84 7.31 9.52
C LEU A 113 -9.92 8.19 10.15
N THR A 114 -9.96 9.46 9.75
CA THR A 114 -11.01 10.38 10.19
C THR A 114 -12.38 10.00 9.60
N PRO A 115 -13.49 10.43 10.22
CA PRO A 115 -14.83 10.20 9.65
C PRO A 115 -14.98 10.72 8.21
N ALA A 116 -14.34 11.85 7.89
CA ALA A 116 -14.36 12.42 6.54
C ALA A 116 -13.62 11.52 5.53
N GLU A 117 -12.47 10.96 5.90
CA GLU A 117 -11.71 10.03 5.07
C GLU A 117 -12.45 8.70 4.86
N GLN A 118 -13.14 8.22 5.90
CA GLN A 118 -14.00 7.04 5.81
C GLN A 118 -15.17 7.29 4.84
N GLN A 119 -15.85 8.42 4.98
CA GLN A 119 -16.96 8.81 4.10
C GLN A 119 -16.51 9.05 2.66
N ALA A 120 -15.30 9.60 2.45
CA ALA A 120 -14.74 9.80 1.13
C ALA A 120 -14.62 8.47 0.37
N CYS A 121 -14.20 7.39 1.03
CA CYS A 121 -14.17 6.06 0.40
C CYS A 121 -15.58 5.64 -0.03
N ILE A 122 -16.54 5.67 0.90
CA ILE A 122 -17.91 5.19 0.64
C ILE A 122 -18.55 5.99 -0.50
N LYS A 123 -18.34 7.31 -0.53
CA LYS A 123 -18.83 8.18 -1.59
C LYS A 123 -18.25 7.83 -2.97
N ASN A 124 -16.97 7.46 -3.05
CA ASN A 124 -16.29 7.20 -4.32
C ASN A 124 -16.41 5.76 -4.81
N LEU A 125 -16.46 4.77 -3.91
CA LEU A 125 -16.36 3.35 -4.24
C LEU A 125 -17.54 2.50 -3.74
N GLY A 126 -18.45 3.08 -2.94
CA GLY A 126 -19.51 2.34 -2.26
C GLY A 126 -19.01 1.61 -1.01
N SER A 127 -19.93 1.26 -0.11
CA SER A 127 -19.61 0.64 1.19
C SER A 127 -18.93 -0.73 1.06
N ALA A 128 -19.30 -1.52 0.05
CA ALA A 128 -18.77 -2.86 -0.17
C ALA A 128 -17.25 -2.90 -0.43
N LEU A 129 -16.69 -1.84 -1.03
CA LEU A 129 -15.26 -1.75 -1.36
C LEU A 129 -14.43 -0.99 -0.32
N CYS A 130 -15.08 -0.48 0.72
CA CYS A 130 -14.48 0.33 1.78
C CYS A 130 -14.36 -0.38 3.12
N ASN A 131 -15.20 -1.39 3.34
CA ASN A 131 -15.23 -2.20 4.56
C ASN A 131 -14.69 -3.59 4.23
N THR A 132 -13.42 -3.82 4.52
CA THR A 132 -12.84 -5.18 4.47
C THR A 132 -12.88 -5.74 5.88
N LYS A 133 -13.97 -6.41 6.23
CA LYS A 133 -13.98 -7.32 7.39
C LYS A 133 -13.09 -8.52 7.12
#